data_AF-A0A9P9GL47-F1
#
_entry.id   AF-A0A9P9GL47-F1
#
_cell.length_a   1.000
_cell.length_b   1.000
_cell.length_c   1.000
_cell.angle_alpha   90.00
_cell.angle_beta   90.00
_cell.angle_gamma   90.00
#
_symmetry.space_group_name_H-M   'P 1'
#
loop_
_entity.id
_entity.type
_entity.pdbx_description
1 polymer ?
#
loop_
_entity_poly.entity_id
_entity_poly.type
_entity_poly.pdbx_seq_one_letter_code
_entity_poly.pdbx_strand_id
1 'polypeptide(L)'
;MFLELTAPASPIVESSPTTPVKDNKFLVLTPPAPAMAEYSNASSVGADVDNTEKLIMEQNAKDAELNELRAKVQALESENEELKAEIRYEKAFKEHFSKSLDEANRNWHSAELEASAKGAELGRVRERLNSVQLQAAAQDELHALKEKNTALQAHVRLQFSLTTHQHVQQLKHMMHDWKTQVEQKIDEDFEKNKAKEHESATPVDVNHERLKAMIEGHEKIIINLKKGNDKFVAQIKDLQKAENASFMADLTVERFEAFLYERKKMVTQLEEEKHEFEQKVNDI
;
A
#
# COMPACT_ATOMS: atom_id res chain seq x y z
N MET A 1 30.52 -6.39 -9.48
CA MET A 1 30.23 -7.74 -10.01
C MET A 1 28.80 -7.73 -10.52
N PHE A 2 28.62 -8.00 -11.82
CA PHE A 2 27.41 -8.55 -12.48
C PHE A 2 26.11 -7.72 -12.39
N LEU A 3 25.36 -7.38 -13.45
CA LEU A 3 25.36 -7.76 -14.87
C LEU A 3 24.69 -6.64 -15.71
N GLU A 4 25.30 -6.26 -16.83
CA GLU A 4 24.60 -5.65 -17.97
C GLU A 4 23.62 -6.68 -18.55
N LEU A 5 22.38 -6.26 -18.82
CA LEU A 5 21.39 -7.06 -19.52
C LEU A 5 21.15 -6.45 -20.90
N THR A 6 21.85 -7.02 -21.87
CA THR A 6 21.65 -6.91 -23.31
C THR A 6 20.25 -7.38 -23.69
N ALA A 7 19.57 -6.63 -24.57
CA ALA A 7 18.28 -7.02 -25.14
C ALA A 7 18.42 -8.24 -26.08
N PRO A 8 17.50 -9.23 -26.04
CA PRO A 8 17.39 -10.22 -27.09
C PRO A 8 16.35 -9.82 -28.15
N ALA A 9 16.69 -10.20 -29.38
CA ALA A 9 16.04 -9.87 -30.64
C ALA A 9 14.61 -10.46 -30.82
N SER A 10 13.86 -9.83 -31.73
CA SER A 10 12.55 -10.25 -32.23
C SER A 10 12.56 -11.68 -32.82
N PRO A 11 11.51 -12.48 -32.60
CA PRO A 11 11.23 -13.63 -33.42
C PRO A 11 10.29 -13.28 -34.59
N ILE A 12 10.64 -13.90 -35.71
CA ILE A 12 10.08 -13.89 -37.06
C ILE A 12 8.65 -14.45 -37.08
N VAL A 13 7.79 -13.85 -37.89
CA VAL A 13 6.46 -14.36 -38.22
C VAL A 13 6.61 -15.55 -39.18
N GLU A 14 6.34 -16.77 -38.71
CA GLU A 14 6.12 -17.95 -39.53
C GLU A 14 4.70 -17.92 -40.12
N SER A 15 4.62 -17.79 -41.44
CA SER A 15 3.38 -17.99 -42.20
C SER A 15 3.32 -19.45 -42.67
N SER A 16 2.37 -20.22 -42.13
CA SER A 16 2.03 -21.56 -42.62
C SER A 16 1.01 -21.52 -43.78
N PRO A 17 0.93 -22.57 -44.61
CA PRO A 17 0.56 -22.48 -46.03
C PRO A 17 -0.94 -22.65 -46.33
N THR A 18 -1.39 -21.94 -47.36
CA THR A 18 -2.73 -22.07 -47.98
C THR A 18 -2.87 -23.41 -48.70
N THR A 19 -3.94 -24.14 -48.40
CA THR A 19 -4.36 -25.38 -49.08
C THR A 19 -4.98 -25.09 -50.46
N PRO A 20 -4.80 -25.96 -51.47
CA PRO A 20 -5.45 -25.83 -52.76
C PRO A 20 -6.79 -26.59 -52.77
N VAL A 21 -7.88 -25.91 -53.10
CA VAL A 21 -9.16 -26.56 -53.41
C VAL A 21 -9.22 -26.85 -54.91
N LYS A 22 -9.45 -28.12 -55.22
CA LYS A 22 -9.63 -28.68 -56.55
C LYS A 22 -11.12 -28.77 -56.90
N ASP A 23 -11.33 -28.86 -58.20
CA ASP A 23 -12.49 -29.43 -58.91
C ASP A 23 -13.69 -28.50 -59.21
N ASN A 24 -13.85 -28.18 -60.50
CA ASN A 24 -14.99 -28.73 -61.22
C ASN A 24 -14.75 -28.80 -62.73
N LYS A 25 -14.87 -30.03 -63.25
CA LYS A 25 -14.93 -30.38 -64.67
C LYS A 25 -16.33 -30.06 -65.19
N PHE A 26 -16.42 -29.36 -66.32
CA PHE A 26 -17.51 -29.57 -67.26
C PHE A 26 -16.94 -30.15 -68.57
N LEU A 27 -17.20 -31.45 -68.72
CA LEU A 27 -17.25 -32.17 -70.00
C LEU A 27 -18.46 -31.67 -70.80
N VAL A 28 -18.53 -32.12 -72.07
CA VAL A 28 -19.73 -32.21 -72.95
C VAL A 28 -19.97 -30.93 -73.80
N LEU A 29 -20.07 -30.95 -75.13
CA LEU A 29 -20.15 -31.98 -76.17
C LEU A 29 -19.87 -31.33 -77.53
N THR A 30 -19.10 -31.99 -78.38
CA THR A 30 -19.24 -31.92 -79.84
C THR A 30 -20.56 -32.59 -80.25
N PRO A 31 -21.27 -32.05 -81.25
CA PRO A 31 -21.99 -32.88 -82.20
C PRO A 31 -21.75 -32.47 -83.67
N PRO A 32 -22.14 -33.33 -84.63
CA PRO A 32 -21.36 -33.63 -85.82
C PRO A 32 -21.84 -32.91 -87.09
N ALA A 33 -20.99 -32.94 -88.11
CA ALA A 33 -21.40 -32.70 -89.49
C ALA A 33 -22.39 -33.79 -89.96
N PRO A 34 -23.39 -33.43 -90.80
CA PRO A 34 -24.01 -34.38 -91.71
C PRO A 34 -23.49 -34.16 -93.13
N ALA A 35 -22.92 -35.23 -93.69
CA ALA A 35 -22.82 -35.43 -95.13
C ALA A 35 -24.14 -36.05 -95.62
N MET A 36 -24.75 -35.46 -96.65
CA MET A 36 -25.74 -36.08 -97.56
C MET A 36 -25.61 -35.33 -98.89
N ALA A 37 -25.07 -35.93 -99.95
CA ALA A 37 -25.66 -36.93 -100.84
C ALA A 37 -26.04 -36.26 -102.18
N GLU A 38 -25.38 -36.71 -103.24
CA GLU A 38 -25.63 -36.40 -104.64
C GLU A 38 -27.08 -36.70 -105.03
N TYR A 39 -27.67 -35.82 -105.84
CA TYR A 39 -28.64 -36.22 -106.86
C TYR A 39 -28.27 -35.55 -108.17
N SER A 40 -27.87 -36.39 -109.13
CA SER A 40 -27.87 -36.06 -110.54
C SER A 40 -29.30 -35.77 -110.99
N ASN A 41 -29.49 -34.73 -111.80
CA ASN A 41 -30.42 -34.84 -112.92
C ASN A 41 -29.99 -33.89 -114.04
N ALA A 42 -29.65 -34.49 -115.19
CA ALA A 42 -29.56 -33.81 -116.46
C ALA A 42 -30.96 -33.76 -117.10
N SER A 43 -31.36 -32.62 -117.64
CA SER A 43 -31.85 -32.48 -119.03
C SER A 43 -32.52 -31.12 -119.26
N SER A 44 -31.98 -30.41 -120.28
CA SER A 44 -32.71 -29.70 -121.35
C SER A 44 -33.88 -28.78 -121.01
N VAL A 45 -33.74 -27.48 -121.31
CA VAL A 45 -34.27 -26.80 -122.52
C VAL A 45 -33.85 -25.33 -122.41
N GLY A 46 -33.22 -24.79 -123.45
CA GLY A 46 -32.72 -23.42 -123.46
C GLY A 46 -33.82 -22.37 -123.63
N ALA A 47 -33.71 -21.27 -122.88
CA ALA A 47 -34.05 -19.90 -123.27
C ALA A 47 -33.73 -18.92 -122.12
N ASP A 48 -33.01 -17.84 -122.42
CA ASP A 48 -32.82 -16.61 -121.64
C ASP A 48 -32.04 -16.69 -120.31
N VAL A 49 -30.76 -17.09 -120.41
CA VAL A 49 -29.79 -17.21 -119.31
C VAL A 49 -29.49 -15.86 -118.64
N ASP A 50 -29.57 -14.74 -119.37
CA ASP A 50 -29.00 -13.44 -118.95
C ASP A 50 -29.78 -12.73 -117.82
N ASN A 51 -31.11 -12.90 -117.75
CA ASN A 51 -31.95 -12.18 -116.77
C ASN A 51 -32.12 -12.94 -115.44
N THR A 52 -32.03 -14.28 -115.49
CA THR A 52 -32.10 -15.16 -114.31
C THR A 52 -30.78 -15.13 -113.53
N GLU A 53 -29.65 -15.06 -114.24
CA GLU A 53 -28.32 -14.94 -113.64
C GLU A 53 -28.15 -13.62 -112.86
N LYS A 54 -28.69 -12.51 -113.39
CA LYS A 54 -28.67 -11.20 -112.73
C LYS A 54 -29.46 -11.19 -111.41
N LEU A 55 -30.65 -11.79 -111.39
CA LEU A 55 -31.47 -11.92 -110.18
C LEU A 55 -30.81 -12.82 -109.13
N ILE A 56 -30.16 -13.90 -109.56
CA ILE A 56 -29.38 -14.78 -108.68
C ILE A 56 -28.18 -14.05 -108.10
N MET A 57 -27.44 -13.27 -108.90
CA MET A 57 -26.33 -12.45 -108.41
C MET A 57 -26.78 -11.38 -107.42
N GLU A 58 -27.91 -10.71 -107.67
CA GLU A 58 -28.46 -9.70 -106.76
C GLU A 58 -28.98 -10.31 -105.44
N GLN A 59 -29.61 -11.48 -105.51
CA GLN A 59 -30.04 -12.24 -104.34
C GLN A 59 -28.83 -12.72 -103.51
N ASN A 60 -27.82 -13.28 -104.16
CA ASN A 60 -26.58 -13.70 -103.51
C ASN A 60 -25.83 -12.51 -102.86
N ALA A 61 -25.87 -11.33 -103.46
CA ALA A 61 -25.30 -10.11 -102.88
C ALA A 61 -26.06 -9.66 -101.63
N LYS A 62 -27.40 -9.69 -101.65
CA LYS A 62 -28.24 -9.38 -100.48
C LYS A 62 -28.08 -10.41 -99.36
N ASP A 63 -27.96 -11.69 -99.70
CA ASP A 63 -27.75 -12.76 -98.72
C ASP A 63 -26.34 -12.68 -98.09
N ALA A 64 -25.33 -12.26 -98.85
CA ALA A 64 -24.00 -11.96 -98.32
C ALA A 64 -24.02 -10.76 -97.35
N GLU A 65 -24.71 -9.67 -97.72
CA GLU A 65 -24.88 -8.49 -96.85
C GLU A 65 -25.64 -8.83 -95.56
N LEU A 66 -26.69 -9.66 -95.67
CA LEU A 66 -27.46 -10.13 -94.52
C LEU A 66 -26.62 -11.02 -93.58
N ASN A 67 -25.77 -11.88 -94.14
CA ASN A 67 -24.87 -12.72 -93.34
C ASN A 67 -23.76 -11.88 -92.68
N GLU A 68 -23.26 -10.84 -93.34
CA GLU A 68 -22.33 -9.89 -92.74
C GLU A 68 -22.98 -9.10 -91.59
N LEU A 69 -24.22 -8.63 -91.77
CA LEU A 69 -25.00 -7.98 -90.71
C LEU A 69 -25.25 -8.90 -89.52
N ARG A 70 -25.61 -10.17 -89.76
CA ARG A 70 -25.78 -11.18 -88.68
C ARG A 70 -24.48 -11.41 -87.90
N ALA A 71 -23.34 -11.52 -88.60
CA ALA A 71 -22.05 -11.66 -87.95
C ALA A 71 -21.69 -10.44 -87.10
N LYS A 72 -21.97 -9.22 -87.59
CA LYS A 72 -21.78 -7.98 -86.81
C LYS A 72 -22.68 -7.92 -85.58
N VAL A 73 -23.95 -8.32 -85.70
CA VAL A 73 -24.87 -8.37 -84.55
C VAL A 73 -24.37 -9.36 -83.51
N GLN A 74 -23.94 -10.57 -83.90
CA GLN A 74 -23.39 -11.56 -82.96
C GLN A 74 -22.11 -11.07 -82.28
N ALA A 75 -21.21 -10.41 -83.01
CA ALA A 75 -20.01 -9.82 -82.44
C ALA A 75 -20.36 -8.74 -81.40
N LEU A 76 -21.27 -7.82 -81.75
CA LEU A 76 -21.74 -6.77 -80.85
C LEU A 76 -22.46 -7.34 -79.63
N GLU A 77 -23.26 -8.40 -79.77
CA GLU A 77 -23.90 -9.09 -78.64
C GLU A 77 -22.86 -9.70 -77.70
N SER A 78 -21.82 -10.33 -78.24
CA SER A 78 -20.73 -10.90 -77.42
C SER A 78 -19.95 -9.82 -76.66
N GLU A 79 -19.63 -8.70 -77.31
CA GLU A 79 -18.95 -7.56 -76.71
C GLU A 79 -19.82 -6.92 -75.61
N ASN A 80 -21.13 -6.83 -75.83
CA ASN A 80 -22.06 -6.27 -74.85
C ASN A 80 -22.16 -7.15 -73.58
N GLU A 81 -22.12 -8.48 -73.74
CA GLU A 81 -22.09 -9.39 -72.59
C GLU A 81 -20.76 -9.34 -71.84
N GLU A 82 -19.63 -9.19 -72.54
CA GLU A 82 -18.31 -8.98 -71.92
C GLU A 82 -18.27 -7.66 -71.12
N LEU A 83 -18.74 -6.55 -71.72
CA LEU A 83 -18.84 -5.26 -71.03
C LEU A 83 -19.75 -5.32 -69.80
N LYS A 84 -20.87 -6.04 -69.87
CA LYS A 84 -21.74 -6.27 -68.69
C LYS A 84 -21.03 -7.05 -67.60
N ALA A 85 -20.22 -8.05 -67.95
CA ALA A 85 -19.44 -8.82 -66.99
C ALA A 85 -18.40 -7.93 -66.29
N GLU A 86 -17.68 -7.11 -67.06
CA GLU A 86 -16.70 -6.15 -66.53
C GLU A 86 -17.34 -5.13 -65.60
N ILE A 87 -18.50 -4.57 -65.97
CA ILE A 87 -19.25 -3.63 -65.12
C ILE A 87 -19.66 -4.29 -63.79
N ARG A 88 -20.09 -5.56 -63.81
CA ARG A 88 -20.45 -6.29 -62.58
C ARG A 88 -19.22 -6.53 -61.70
N TYR A 89 -18.10 -6.93 -62.31
CA TYR A 89 -16.84 -7.13 -61.61
C TYR A 89 -16.37 -5.83 -60.94
N GLU A 90 -16.29 -4.74 -61.70
CA GLU A 90 -15.85 -3.43 -61.21
C GLU A 90 -16.76 -2.90 -60.08
N LYS A 91 -18.08 -3.15 -60.19
CA LYS A 91 -19.02 -2.81 -59.12
C LYS A 91 -18.76 -3.61 -57.84
N ALA A 92 -18.57 -4.92 -57.94
CA ALA A 92 -18.27 -5.77 -56.79
C ALA A 92 -16.91 -5.42 -56.16
N PHE A 93 -15.90 -5.12 -57.00
CA PHE A 93 -14.59 -4.67 -56.58
C PHE A 93 -14.68 -3.36 -55.79
N LYS A 94 -15.37 -2.34 -56.32
CA LYS A 94 -15.59 -1.07 -55.61
C LYS A 94 -16.33 -1.25 -54.29
N GLU A 95 -17.33 -2.12 -54.25
CA GLU A 95 -18.06 -2.43 -53.02
C GLU A 95 -17.17 -3.08 -51.96
N HIS A 96 -16.27 -3.99 -52.36
CA HIS A 96 -15.28 -4.57 -51.46
C HIS A 96 -14.34 -3.52 -50.87
N PHE A 97 -13.79 -2.61 -51.70
CA PHE A 97 -12.94 -1.52 -51.20
C PHE A 97 -13.69 -0.57 -50.28
N SER A 98 -14.95 -0.25 -50.60
CA SER A 98 -15.80 0.58 -49.73
C SER A 98 -15.97 -0.07 -48.36
N LYS A 99 -16.30 -1.37 -48.30
CA LYS A 99 -16.44 -2.11 -47.04
C LYS A 99 -15.13 -2.17 -46.25
N SER A 100 -14.01 -2.40 -46.93
CA SER A 100 -12.69 -2.43 -46.30
C SER A 100 -12.31 -1.06 -45.72
N LEU A 101 -12.64 0.04 -46.41
CA LEU A 101 -12.41 1.39 -45.92
C LEU A 101 -13.29 1.69 -44.68
N ASP A 102 -14.56 1.31 -44.72
CA ASP A 102 -15.48 1.48 -43.59
C ASP A 102 -15.01 0.71 -42.35
N GLU A 103 -14.50 -0.51 -42.54
CA GLU A 103 -13.92 -1.31 -41.46
C GLU A 103 -12.63 -0.70 -40.91
N ALA A 104 -11.72 -0.24 -41.77
CA ALA A 104 -10.52 0.46 -41.34
C ALA A 104 -10.84 1.73 -40.53
N ASN A 105 -11.84 2.51 -40.96
CA ASN A 105 -12.30 3.70 -40.24
C ASN A 105 -12.87 3.35 -38.86
N ARG A 106 -13.69 2.29 -38.75
CA ARG A 106 -14.20 1.81 -37.45
C ARG A 106 -13.08 1.37 -36.52
N ASN A 107 -12.11 0.63 -37.05
CA ASN A 107 -10.97 0.16 -36.26
C ASN A 107 -10.10 1.32 -35.78
N TRP A 108 -9.88 2.33 -36.62
CA TRP A 108 -9.13 3.54 -36.26
C TRP A 108 -9.82 4.30 -35.12
N HIS A 109 -11.13 4.57 -35.23
CA HIS A 109 -11.89 5.22 -34.15
C HIS A 109 -11.90 4.41 -32.85
N SER A 110 -11.99 3.09 -32.94
CA SER A 110 -11.90 2.21 -31.76
C SER A 110 -10.53 2.34 -31.08
N ALA A 111 -9.45 2.34 -31.86
CA ALA A 111 -8.09 2.49 -31.34
C ALA A 111 -7.86 3.88 -30.73
N GLU A 112 -8.42 4.94 -31.32
CA GLU A 112 -8.36 6.30 -30.80
C GLU A 112 -9.07 6.44 -29.44
N LEU A 113 -10.24 5.81 -29.30
CA LEU A 113 -10.98 5.79 -28.05
C LEU A 113 -10.24 5.00 -26.97
N GLU A 114 -9.66 3.86 -27.31
CA GLU A 114 -8.84 3.06 -26.38
C GLU A 114 -7.58 3.82 -25.94
N ALA A 115 -6.89 4.50 -26.85
CA ALA A 115 -5.72 5.32 -26.53
C ALA A 115 -6.08 6.47 -25.58
N SER A 116 -7.22 7.11 -25.82
CA SER A 116 -7.72 8.18 -24.94
C SER A 116 -8.07 7.66 -23.55
N ALA A 117 -8.72 6.49 -23.46
CA ALA A 117 -9.02 5.85 -22.18
C ALA A 117 -7.76 5.49 -21.39
N LYS A 118 -6.77 4.86 -22.04
CA LYS A 118 -5.48 4.53 -21.43
C LYS A 118 -4.72 5.77 -20.98
N GLY A 119 -4.79 6.87 -21.76
CA GLY A 119 -4.21 8.15 -21.37
C GLY A 119 -4.81 8.70 -20.08
N ALA A 120 -6.14 8.64 -19.92
CA ALA A 120 -6.82 9.05 -18.70
C ALA A 120 -6.47 8.17 -17.50
N GLU A 121 -6.38 6.85 -17.69
CA GLU A 121 -5.98 5.91 -16.65
C GLU A 121 -4.55 6.13 -16.18
N LEU A 122 -3.60 6.36 -17.10
CA LEU A 122 -2.22 6.70 -16.76
C LEU A 122 -2.12 7.99 -15.94
N GLY A 123 -2.95 9.00 -16.25
CA GLY A 123 -3.07 10.22 -15.44
C GLY A 123 -3.47 9.90 -14.00
N ARG A 124 -4.55 9.13 -13.81
CA ARG A 124 -5.02 8.71 -12.48
C ARG A 124 -3.99 7.88 -11.73
N VAL A 125 -3.29 6.97 -12.40
CA VAL A 125 -2.23 6.15 -11.79
C VAL A 125 -1.07 7.03 -11.33
N ARG A 126 -0.67 8.02 -12.13
CA ARG A 126 0.39 8.96 -11.77
C ARG A 126 0.02 9.79 -10.54
N GLU A 127 -1.21 10.29 -10.49
CA GLU A 127 -1.71 11.02 -9.31
C GLU A 127 -1.70 10.15 -8.05
N ARG A 128 -2.23 8.91 -8.15
CA ARG A 128 -2.21 7.95 -7.03
C ARG A 128 -0.78 7.63 -6.57
N LEU A 129 0.14 7.42 -7.51
CA LEU A 129 1.54 7.15 -7.20
C LEU A 129 2.16 8.31 -6.42
N ASN A 130 1.91 9.55 -6.84
CA ASN A 130 2.40 10.74 -6.14
C ASN A 130 1.82 10.84 -4.71
N SER A 131 0.53 10.58 -4.53
CA SER A 131 -0.09 10.54 -3.20
C SER A 131 0.50 9.47 -2.30
N VAL A 132 0.76 8.25 -2.82
CA VAL A 132 1.37 7.16 -2.06
C VAL A 132 2.82 7.50 -1.66
N GLN A 133 3.59 8.12 -2.55
CA GLN A 133 4.95 8.56 -2.25
C GLN A 133 4.98 9.61 -1.12
N LEU A 134 4.07 10.59 -1.17
CA LEU A 134 3.93 11.58 -0.09
C LEU A 134 3.52 10.93 1.23
N GLN A 135 2.61 9.97 1.20
CA GLN A 135 2.20 9.23 2.39
C GLN A 135 3.36 8.40 2.98
N ALA A 136 4.17 7.76 2.15
CA ALA A 136 5.35 7.02 2.60
C ALA A 136 6.37 7.94 3.27
N ALA A 137 6.68 9.09 2.66
CA ALA A 137 7.58 10.07 3.27
C ALA A 137 7.08 10.59 4.63
N ALA A 138 5.79 10.92 4.73
CA ALA A 138 5.19 11.35 5.99
C ALA A 138 5.23 10.24 7.07
N GLN A 139 5.10 8.97 6.66
CA GLN A 139 5.18 7.84 7.58
C GLN A 139 6.61 7.62 8.11
N ASP A 140 7.62 7.81 7.26
CA ASP A 140 9.03 7.75 7.68
C ASP A 140 9.38 8.86 8.67
N GLU A 141 8.92 10.10 8.42
CA GLU A 141 9.08 11.22 9.35
C GLU A 141 8.39 10.95 10.70
N LEU A 142 7.16 10.40 10.67
CA LEU A 142 6.44 10.03 11.88
C LEU A 142 7.19 8.95 12.68
N HIS A 143 7.78 7.96 12.01
CA HIS A 143 8.58 6.93 12.65
C HIS A 143 9.82 7.53 13.33
N ALA A 144 10.57 8.39 12.62
CA ALA A 144 11.74 9.08 13.17
C ALA A 144 11.40 9.95 14.39
N LEU A 145 10.27 10.66 14.35
CA LEU A 145 9.80 11.46 15.48
C LEU A 145 9.38 10.59 16.68
N LYS A 146 8.73 9.44 16.46
CA LYS A 146 8.39 8.49 17.53
C LYS A 146 9.64 7.92 18.21
N GLU A 147 10.66 7.58 17.43
CA GLU A 147 11.93 7.09 17.95
C GLU A 147 12.62 8.17 18.80
N LYS A 148 12.71 9.41 18.30
CA LYS A 148 13.27 10.55 19.04
C LYS A 148 12.49 10.85 20.33
N ASN A 149 11.15 10.78 20.31
CA ASN A 149 10.33 10.99 21.50
C ASN A 149 10.60 9.88 22.55
N THR A 150 10.71 8.63 22.11
CA THR A 150 11.05 7.50 22.99
C THR A 150 12.42 7.69 23.64
N ALA A 151 13.43 8.10 22.87
CA ALA A 151 14.76 8.40 23.38
C ALA A 151 14.76 9.57 24.38
N LEU A 152 14.00 10.65 24.08
CA LEU A 152 13.86 11.79 24.99
C LEU A 152 13.15 11.40 26.30
N GLN A 153 12.08 10.62 26.23
CA GLN A 153 11.40 10.10 27.42
C GLN A 153 12.36 9.25 28.26
N ALA A 154 13.12 8.35 27.65
CA ALA A 154 14.11 7.55 28.35
C ALA A 154 15.18 8.41 29.04
N HIS A 155 15.65 9.47 28.37
CA HIS A 155 16.60 10.42 28.96
C HIS A 155 16.01 11.15 30.17
N VAL A 156 14.78 11.65 30.07
CA VAL A 156 14.10 12.31 31.19
C VAL A 156 13.88 11.34 32.34
N ARG A 157 13.47 10.08 32.07
CA ARG A 157 13.36 9.05 33.12
C ARG A 157 14.68 8.82 33.84
N LEU A 158 15.78 8.71 33.09
CA LEU A 158 17.11 8.51 33.68
C LEU A 158 17.51 9.68 34.58
N GLN A 159 17.40 10.91 34.09
CA GLN A 159 17.72 12.11 34.89
C GLN A 159 16.81 12.20 36.13
N PHE A 160 15.52 11.89 35.97
CA PHE A 160 14.57 11.88 37.07
C PHE A 160 14.92 10.81 38.13
N SER A 161 15.32 9.62 37.70
CA SER A 161 15.76 8.54 38.59
C SER A 161 17.02 8.92 39.36
N LEU A 162 18.02 9.49 38.68
CA LEU A 162 19.27 9.95 39.31
C LEU A 162 19.01 11.04 40.37
N THR A 163 18.20 12.04 40.04
CA THR A 163 17.85 13.11 40.99
C THR A 163 17.01 12.56 42.16
N THR A 164 16.10 11.63 41.91
CA THR A 164 15.33 10.96 42.96
C THR A 164 16.24 10.18 43.90
N HIS A 165 17.20 9.41 43.35
CA HIS A 165 18.19 8.69 44.14
C HIS A 165 18.98 9.65 45.04
N GLN A 166 19.47 10.77 44.50
CA GLN A 166 20.18 11.79 45.27
C GLN A 166 19.33 12.32 46.43
N HIS A 167 18.07 12.67 46.19
CA HIS A 167 17.16 13.14 47.24
C HIS A 167 16.90 12.06 48.31
N VAL A 168 16.75 10.79 47.91
CA VAL A 168 16.62 9.67 48.85
C VAL A 168 17.86 9.57 49.74
N GLN A 169 19.06 9.70 49.18
CA GLN A 169 20.29 9.69 49.96
C GLN A 169 20.36 10.88 50.92
N GLN A 170 20.05 12.09 50.46
CA GLN A 170 20.01 13.27 51.33
C GLN A 170 19.02 13.10 52.49
N LEU A 171 17.84 12.51 52.22
CA LEU A 171 16.86 12.20 53.26
C LEU A 171 17.44 11.25 54.32
N LYS A 172 18.20 10.23 53.93
CA LYS A 172 18.88 9.34 54.88
C LYS A 172 19.84 10.08 55.80
N HIS A 173 20.66 10.98 55.24
CA HIS A 173 21.62 11.76 56.02
C HIS A 173 20.89 12.71 56.98
N MET A 174 19.92 13.49 56.49
CA MET A 174 19.15 14.40 57.35
C MET A 174 18.44 13.66 58.50
N MET A 175 17.95 12.45 58.24
CA MET A 175 17.30 11.64 59.28
C MET A 175 18.30 11.14 60.33
N HIS A 176 19.49 10.73 59.91
CA HIS A 176 20.57 10.36 60.83
C HIS A 176 21.00 11.57 61.68
N ASP A 177 21.15 12.75 61.06
CA ASP A 177 21.48 13.99 61.75
C ASP A 177 20.39 14.39 62.74
N TRP A 178 19.12 14.30 62.35
CA TRP A 178 18.00 14.61 63.24
C TRP A 178 17.94 13.67 64.45
N LYS A 179 18.14 12.37 64.23
CA LYS A 179 18.25 11.40 65.32
C LYS A 179 19.38 11.77 66.29
N THR A 180 20.57 12.03 65.74
CA THR A 180 21.76 12.43 66.53
C THR A 180 21.49 13.71 67.34
N GLN A 181 20.84 14.71 66.75
CA GLN A 181 20.47 15.94 67.46
C GLN A 181 19.48 15.71 68.60
N VAL A 182 18.52 14.79 68.43
CA VAL A 182 17.58 14.44 69.50
C VAL A 182 18.31 13.75 70.65
N GLU A 183 19.20 12.80 70.35
CA GLU A 183 20.03 12.13 71.36
C GLU A 183 20.94 13.11 72.10
N GLN A 184 21.66 13.97 71.37
CA GLN A 184 22.53 15.00 71.97
C GLN A 184 21.75 15.95 72.87
N LYS A 185 20.55 16.38 72.46
CA LYS A 185 19.73 17.27 73.28
C LYS A 185 19.27 16.61 74.57
N ILE A 186 18.90 15.33 74.51
CA ILE A 186 18.56 14.54 75.71
C ILE A 186 19.76 14.47 76.65
N ASP A 187 20.96 14.18 76.12
CA ASP A 187 22.19 14.11 76.91
C ASP A 187 22.58 15.46 77.52
N GLU A 188 22.43 16.56 76.79
CA GLU A 188 22.67 17.92 77.30
C GLU A 188 21.69 18.32 78.40
N ASP A 189 20.39 18.06 78.21
CA ASP A 189 19.35 18.39 79.19
C ASP A 189 19.55 17.54 80.46
N PHE A 190 19.98 16.29 80.30
CA PHE A 190 20.33 15.39 81.39
C PHE A 190 21.54 15.89 82.20
N GLU A 191 22.66 16.24 81.56
CA GLU A 191 23.83 16.78 82.27
C GLU A 191 23.53 18.12 82.96
N LYS A 192 22.69 18.98 82.35
CA LYS A 192 22.23 20.23 82.98
C LYS A 192 21.38 19.99 84.22
N ASN A 193 20.51 18.98 84.22
CA ASN A 193 19.66 18.68 85.36
C ASN A 193 20.48 18.07 86.51
N LYS A 194 21.42 17.17 86.19
CA LYS A 194 22.40 16.63 87.15
C LYS A 194 23.26 17.71 87.80
N ALA A 195 23.65 18.75 87.06
CA ALA A 195 24.41 19.88 87.60
C ALA A 195 23.59 20.81 88.53
N LYS A 196 22.25 20.76 88.47
CA LYS A 196 21.35 21.56 89.32
C LYS A 196 20.93 20.83 90.58
N GLU A 197 20.88 19.50 90.55
CA GLU A 197 20.55 18.65 91.70
C GLU A 197 21.83 18.26 92.46
N HIS A 198 22.34 19.18 93.28
CA HIS A 198 23.25 18.80 94.35
C HIS A 198 22.45 18.03 95.41
N GLU A 199 22.69 16.72 95.51
CA GLU A 199 22.27 15.81 96.60
C GLU A 199 20.78 15.42 96.63
N SER A 200 20.36 14.34 95.95
CA SER A 200 19.37 13.38 96.50
C SER A 200 19.01 12.17 95.61
N ALA A 201 19.25 12.22 94.29
CA ALA A 201 18.85 11.11 93.40
C ALA A 201 19.87 9.95 93.38
N THR A 202 19.39 8.71 93.51
CA THR A 202 20.24 7.51 93.33
C THR A 202 20.61 7.29 91.85
N PRO A 203 21.80 6.76 91.53
CA PRO A 203 22.25 6.59 90.13
C PRO A 203 21.33 5.78 89.21
N VAL A 204 20.49 4.91 89.79
CA VAL A 204 19.53 4.05 89.07
C VAL A 204 18.35 4.86 88.52
N ASP A 205 17.83 5.78 89.33
CA ASP A 205 16.69 6.66 88.99
C ASP A 205 17.04 7.59 87.82
N VAL A 206 18.27 8.10 87.86
CA VAL A 206 18.82 9.01 86.85
C VAL A 206 18.96 8.30 85.48
N ASN A 207 19.47 7.08 85.43
CA ASN A 207 19.55 6.32 84.16
C ASN A 207 18.16 5.92 83.62
N HIS A 208 17.21 5.63 84.51
CA HIS A 208 15.83 5.32 84.13
C HIS A 208 15.16 6.53 83.45
N GLU A 209 15.32 7.74 83.98
CA GLU A 209 14.79 8.97 83.37
C GLU A 209 15.40 9.25 81.99
N ARG A 210 16.71 9.03 81.82
CA ARG A 210 17.38 9.20 80.51
C ARG A 210 16.78 8.26 79.45
N LEU A 211 16.60 6.98 79.79
CA LEU A 211 15.99 6.01 78.86
C LEU A 211 14.55 6.40 78.51
N LYS A 212 13.76 6.87 79.48
CA LYS A 212 12.41 7.36 79.24
C LYS A 212 12.39 8.55 78.28
N ALA A 213 13.33 9.49 78.42
CA ALA A 213 13.49 10.60 77.49
C ALA A 213 13.87 10.13 76.06
N MET A 214 14.72 9.10 75.93
CA MET A 214 15.04 8.50 74.64
C MET A 214 13.82 7.85 73.98
N ILE A 215 13.00 7.11 74.75
CA ILE A 215 11.75 6.50 74.28
C ILE A 215 10.79 7.59 73.75
N GLU A 216 10.58 8.66 74.52
CA GLU A 216 9.72 9.77 74.12
C GLU A 216 10.25 10.52 72.88
N GLY A 217 11.59 10.66 72.76
CA GLY A 217 12.25 11.25 71.61
C GLY A 217 11.98 10.46 70.32
N HIS A 218 12.19 9.13 70.37
CA HIS A 218 11.93 8.24 69.24
C HIS A 218 10.44 8.22 68.86
N GLU A 219 9.53 8.20 69.86
CA GLU A 219 8.08 8.25 69.64
C GLU A 219 7.66 9.51 68.86
N LYS A 220 8.21 10.68 69.22
CA LYS A 220 7.94 11.95 68.51
C LYS A 220 8.42 11.91 67.05
N ILE A 221 9.60 11.34 66.79
CA ILE A 221 10.14 11.20 65.42
C ILE A 221 9.22 10.26 64.62
N ILE A 222 8.87 9.10 65.16
CA ILE A 222 8.03 8.08 64.52
C ILE A 222 6.65 8.67 64.13
N ILE A 223 5.97 9.35 65.07
CA ILE A 223 4.65 9.96 64.82
C ILE A 223 4.73 10.97 63.66
N ASN A 224 5.74 11.84 63.66
CA ASN A 224 5.94 12.82 62.61
C ASN A 224 6.23 12.17 61.25
N LEU A 225 7.03 11.11 61.23
CA LEU A 225 7.34 10.36 60.01
C LEU A 225 6.09 9.70 59.42
N LYS A 226 5.31 8.99 60.25
CA LYS A 226 4.05 8.33 59.86
C LYS A 226 3.05 9.33 59.29
N LYS A 227 2.83 10.47 59.96
CA LYS A 227 1.95 11.54 59.45
C LYS A 227 2.40 12.07 58.08
N GLY A 228 3.71 12.26 57.89
CA GLY A 228 4.27 12.64 56.59
C GLY A 228 4.04 11.57 55.52
N ASN A 229 4.14 10.28 55.88
CA ASN A 229 3.91 9.17 54.98
C ASN A 229 2.45 9.12 54.49
N ASP A 230 1.48 9.37 55.38
CA ASP A 230 0.07 9.40 55.00
C ASP A 230 -0.21 10.46 53.92
N LYS A 231 0.46 11.62 54.01
CA LYS A 231 0.36 12.67 53.00
C LYS A 231 0.88 12.21 51.63
N PHE A 232 2.03 11.53 51.58
CA PHE A 232 2.55 10.98 50.33
C PHE A 232 1.62 9.90 49.76
N VAL A 233 1.05 9.03 50.60
CA VAL A 233 0.10 8.00 50.18
C VAL A 233 -1.15 8.63 49.54
N ALA A 234 -1.68 9.70 50.13
CA ALA A 234 -2.79 10.44 49.55
C ALA A 234 -2.42 11.04 48.17
N GLN A 235 -1.27 11.71 48.08
CA GLN A 235 -0.79 12.31 46.83
C GLN A 235 -0.59 11.27 45.71
N ILE A 236 -0.05 10.09 46.03
CA ILE A 236 0.10 9.00 45.06
C ILE A 236 -1.27 8.57 44.53
N LYS A 237 -2.24 8.35 45.42
CA LYS A 237 -3.60 7.96 45.01
C LYS A 237 -4.28 9.00 44.13
N ASP A 238 -4.08 10.28 44.44
CA ASP A 238 -4.65 11.38 43.64
C ASP A 238 -4.03 11.44 42.25
N LEU A 239 -2.71 11.26 42.14
CA LEU A 239 -2.00 11.21 40.85
C LEU A 239 -2.42 10.00 40.01
N GLN A 240 -2.61 8.83 40.63
CA GLN A 240 -3.03 7.60 39.94
C GLN A 240 -4.48 7.63 39.46
N LYS A 241 -5.35 8.42 40.09
CA LYS A 241 -6.76 8.59 39.69
C LYS A 241 -6.96 9.58 38.55
N ALA A 242 -5.92 10.31 38.15
CA ALA A 242 -6.03 11.26 37.05
C ALA A 242 -6.28 10.52 35.73
N GLU A 243 -7.42 10.81 35.08
CA GLU A 243 -7.93 10.12 33.88
C GLU A 243 -6.98 10.22 32.67
N ASN A 244 -6.08 11.21 32.68
CA ASN A 244 -4.99 11.40 31.72
C ASN A 244 -3.66 11.56 32.46
N ALA A 245 -3.24 10.52 33.19
CA ALA A 245 -1.95 10.53 33.88
C ALA A 245 -0.82 10.84 32.88
N SER A 246 -0.14 11.96 33.08
CA SER A 246 0.97 12.36 32.22
C SER A 246 2.22 11.55 32.56
N PHE A 247 3.16 11.44 31.62
CA PHE A 247 4.48 10.86 31.86
C PHE A 247 5.18 11.42 33.13
N MET A 248 4.97 12.70 33.45
CA MET A 248 5.52 13.31 34.66
C MET A 248 4.75 12.91 35.93
N ALA A 249 3.46 12.62 35.83
CA ALA A 249 2.67 12.12 36.95
C ALA A 249 3.19 10.73 37.38
N ASP A 250 3.44 9.83 36.42
CA ASP A 250 4.00 8.50 36.67
C ASP A 250 5.36 8.60 37.37
N LEU A 251 6.27 9.42 36.84
CA LEU A 251 7.57 9.66 37.47
C LEU A 251 7.44 10.24 38.88
N THR A 252 6.50 11.17 39.09
CA THR A 252 6.26 11.75 40.41
C THR A 252 5.77 10.69 41.41
N VAL A 253 4.90 9.77 40.97
CA VAL A 253 4.48 8.62 41.77
C VAL A 253 5.69 7.75 42.14
N GLU A 254 6.52 7.36 41.18
CA GLU A 254 7.73 6.56 41.43
C GLU A 254 8.65 7.21 42.48
N ARG A 255 8.82 8.54 42.43
CA ARG A 255 9.60 9.28 43.42
C ARG A 255 8.97 9.22 44.81
N PHE A 256 7.66 9.46 44.92
CA PHE A 256 6.99 9.40 46.21
C PHE A 256 7.00 7.99 46.80
N GLU A 257 6.88 6.96 45.97
CA GLU A 257 7.02 5.57 46.40
C GLU A 257 8.43 5.27 46.92
N ALA A 258 9.49 5.76 46.24
CA ALA A 258 10.86 5.62 46.71
C ALA A 258 11.10 6.33 48.06
N PHE A 259 10.57 7.54 48.24
CA PHE A 259 10.64 8.25 49.52
C PHE A 259 9.88 7.51 50.61
N LEU A 260 8.67 7.03 50.32
CA LEU A 260 7.86 6.27 51.26
C LEU A 260 8.55 4.98 51.70
N TYR A 261 9.18 4.26 50.76
CA TYR A 261 9.89 3.03 51.04
C TYR A 261 10.99 3.25 52.07
N GLU A 262 11.86 4.24 51.85
CA GLU A 262 12.96 4.50 52.79
C GLU A 262 12.50 5.08 54.12
N ARG A 263 11.49 5.96 54.12
CA ARG A 263 10.92 6.49 55.37
C ARG A 263 10.27 5.39 56.19
N LYS A 264 9.60 4.42 55.57
CA LYS A 264 9.04 3.25 56.26
C LYS A 264 10.14 2.40 56.90
N LYS A 265 11.24 2.15 56.16
CA LYS A 265 12.39 1.43 56.70
C LYS A 265 12.98 2.11 57.95
N MET A 266 13.10 3.45 57.92
CA MET A 266 13.58 4.21 59.09
C MET A 266 12.61 4.17 60.26
N VAL A 267 11.30 4.23 60.00
CA VAL A 267 10.29 4.07 61.07
C VAL A 267 10.46 2.72 61.75
N THR A 268 10.64 1.64 60.99
CA THR A 268 10.90 0.30 61.56
C THR A 268 12.15 0.27 62.42
N GLN A 269 13.26 0.86 61.96
CA GLN A 269 14.50 0.95 62.75
C GLN A 269 14.31 1.72 64.07
N LEU A 270 13.62 2.86 64.02
CA LEU A 270 13.34 3.65 65.23
C LEU A 270 12.38 2.92 66.18
N GLU A 271 11.44 2.13 65.66
CA GLU A 271 10.55 1.28 66.46
C GLU A 271 11.31 0.16 67.17
N GLU A 272 12.26 -0.48 66.49
CA GLU A 272 13.16 -1.49 67.07
C GLU A 272 14.02 -0.88 68.19
N GLU A 273 14.69 0.25 67.92
CA GLU A 273 15.52 0.95 68.91
C GLU A 273 14.71 1.44 70.11
N LYS A 274 13.50 1.98 69.88
CA LYS A 274 12.57 2.36 70.95
C LYS A 274 12.27 1.15 71.84
N HIS A 275 11.97 0.00 71.23
CA HIS A 275 11.64 -1.22 71.97
C HIS A 275 12.84 -1.73 72.81
N GLU A 276 14.07 -1.61 72.30
CA GLU A 276 15.27 -1.93 73.07
C GLU A 276 15.43 -1.02 74.31
N PHE A 277 15.10 0.27 74.19
CA PHE A 277 15.10 1.17 75.35
C PHE A 277 14.00 0.81 76.35
N GLU A 278 12.79 0.46 75.87
CA GLU A 278 11.69 0.01 76.73
C GLU A 278 12.07 -1.26 77.53
N GLN A 279 12.78 -2.22 76.89
CA GLN A 279 13.29 -3.40 77.59
C GLN A 279 14.29 -3.03 78.69
N LYS A 280 15.27 -2.16 78.39
CA LYS A 280 16.24 -1.69 79.37
C LYS A 280 15.59 -0.95 80.55
N VAL A 281 14.50 -0.23 80.31
CA VAL A 281 13.72 0.44 81.36
C VAL A 281 13.04 -0.58 82.28
N ASN A 282 12.51 -1.67 81.72
CA ASN A 282 11.84 -2.73 82.49
C ASN A 282 12.82 -3.61 83.29
N ASP A 283 14.08 -3.68 82.86
CA ASP A 283 15.14 -4.45 83.51
C ASP A 283 15.82 -3.70 84.68
N ILE A 284 15.52 -2.42 84.87
CA ILE A 284 16.01 -1.53 85.94
C ILE A 284 15.03 -1.52 87.12
#